data_AF-A0A3D5ZAJ7-F1
#
_entry.id   AF-A0A3D5ZAJ7-F1
#
_cell.length_a   1.000
_cell.length_b   1.000
_cell.length_c   1.000
_cell.angle_alpha   90.00
_cell.angle_beta   90.00
_cell.angle_gamma   90.00
#
_symmetry.space_group_name_H-M   'P 1'
#
loop_
_entity.id
_entity.type
_entity.pdbx_description
1 polymer ?
#
loop_
_entity_poly.entity_id
_entity_poly.type
_entity_poly.pdbx_seq_one_letter_code
_entity_poly.pdbx_strand_id
1 'polypeptide(L)'
;MFSSIPSSEISAVIAIALVLFGYVGYYFSAKNDKGNTENRPTSDVFKMRNMGFLWMGVFPFIIILAWVLLSDFTFADYGIKFTFPMECLYWILGFSAVLIPMNYFNAKSLDNLKIYPQIREKKWNGALQRKEYFTWFLYLLGYEWLFRGVLFFGSRDVMEFWPALVLNTALYSLVHIPKGLKETLASIPLGILLCIIVERTGVFYAAAIIHFTQAASSSYFSLRAHPDMQITK
;
A
#
# COMPACT_ATOMS: atom_id res chain seq x y z
N MET A 1 36.51 -15.72 -12.90
CA MET A 1 36.67 -14.92 -11.68
C MET A 1 35.34 -14.24 -11.40
N PHE A 2 34.33 -15.00 -11.00
CA PHE A 2 33.11 -14.43 -10.41
C PHE A 2 33.39 -14.42 -8.92
N SER A 3 33.87 -13.28 -8.41
CA SER A 3 33.86 -12.99 -6.99
C SER A 3 32.45 -13.22 -6.44
N SER A 4 32.33 -13.66 -5.20
CA SER A 4 31.03 -13.74 -4.51
C SER A 4 30.32 -12.39 -4.60
N ILE A 5 29.09 -12.37 -5.15
CA ILE A 5 28.25 -11.18 -5.22
C ILE A 5 27.97 -10.71 -3.78
N PRO A 6 28.16 -9.42 -3.44
CA PRO A 6 27.85 -8.90 -2.11
C PRO A 6 26.39 -9.15 -1.71
N SER A 7 26.16 -9.50 -0.45
CA SER A 7 24.81 -9.76 0.07
C SER A 7 23.87 -8.54 -0.10
N SER A 8 24.39 -7.32 -0.04
CA SER A 8 23.62 -6.09 -0.29
C SER A 8 23.11 -5.99 -1.74
N GLU A 9 23.94 -6.37 -2.73
CA GLU A 9 23.51 -6.44 -4.14
C GLU A 9 22.44 -7.51 -4.34
N ILE A 10 22.59 -8.67 -3.69
CA ILE A 10 21.58 -9.73 -3.73
C ILE A 10 20.26 -9.25 -3.10
N SER A 11 20.31 -8.57 -1.94
CA SER A 11 19.15 -7.99 -1.26
C SER A 11 18.37 -7.04 -2.18
N ALA A 12 19.06 -6.12 -2.87
CA ALA A 12 18.44 -5.19 -3.80
C ALA A 12 17.80 -5.91 -5.01
N VAL A 13 18.47 -6.93 -5.56
CA VAL A 13 17.92 -7.76 -6.65
C VAL A 13 16.69 -8.53 -6.20
N ILE A 14 16.71 -9.15 -5.02
CA ILE A 14 15.56 -9.81 -4.42
C ILE A 14 14.41 -8.81 -4.27
N ALA A 15 14.68 -7.60 -3.77
CA ALA A 15 13.66 -6.59 -3.55
C ALA A 15 12.96 -6.16 -4.84
N ILE A 16 13.72 -5.89 -5.91
CA ILE A 16 13.17 -5.56 -7.24
C ILE A 16 12.38 -6.74 -7.82
N ALA A 17 12.91 -7.95 -7.72
CA ALA A 17 12.23 -9.16 -8.18
C ALA A 17 10.89 -9.37 -7.44
N LEU A 18 10.86 -9.17 -6.12
CA LEU A 18 9.65 -9.29 -5.32
C LEU A 18 8.60 -8.25 -5.70
N VAL A 19 8.98 -7.04 -6.09
CA VAL A 19 8.03 -6.05 -6.61
C VAL A 19 7.43 -6.53 -7.93
N LEU A 20 8.26 -7.03 -8.84
CA LEU A 20 7.80 -7.55 -10.12
C LEU A 20 6.86 -8.75 -9.93
N PHE A 21 7.31 -9.81 -9.27
CA PHE A 21 6.54 -11.03 -9.08
C PHE A 21 5.32 -10.83 -8.17
N GLY A 22 5.47 -10.05 -7.09
CA GLY A 22 4.38 -9.73 -6.18
C GLY A 22 3.29 -8.91 -6.86
N TYR A 23 3.65 -7.86 -7.60
CA TYR A 23 2.65 -7.08 -8.33
C TYR A 23 2.03 -7.84 -9.49
N VAL A 24 2.82 -8.57 -10.28
CA VAL A 24 2.30 -9.37 -11.42
C VAL A 24 1.36 -10.46 -10.91
N GLY A 25 1.75 -11.19 -9.85
CA GLY A 25 0.90 -12.19 -9.21
C GLY A 25 -0.41 -11.60 -8.69
N TYR A 26 -0.34 -10.44 -8.03
CA TYR A 26 -1.53 -9.67 -7.64
C TYR A 26 -2.39 -9.31 -8.85
N TYR A 27 -1.80 -8.69 -9.88
CA TYR A 27 -2.51 -8.18 -11.04
C TYR A 27 -3.34 -9.26 -11.74
N PHE A 28 -2.74 -10.44 -11.97
CA PHE A 28 -3.44 -11.55 -12.64
C PHE A 28 -4.43 -12.27 -11.73
N SER A 29 -4.14 -12.44 -10.44
CA SER A 29 -5.05 -13.13 -9.50
C SER A 29 -6.24 -12.28 -9.05
N ALA A 30 -6.08 -10.96 -9.05
CA ALA A 30 -7.10 -9.99 -8.68
C ALA A 30 -7.91 -9.47 -9.88
N LYS A 31 -7.53 -9.83 -11.11
CA LYS A 31 -8.29 -9.50 -12.32
C LYS A 31 -9.70 -10.12 -12.23
N ASN A 32 -10.69 -9.31 -12.59
CA ASN A 32 -12.07 -9.74 -12.76
C ASN A 32 -12.48 -9.50 -14.21
N ASP A 33 -13.14 -10.48 -14.83
CA ASP A 33 -13.62 -10.40 -16.21
C ASP A 33 -14.77 -9.40 -16.37
N LYS A 34 -15.44 -9.01 -15.28
CA LYS A 34 -16.50 -7.99 -15.27
C LYS A 34 -15.88 -6.60 -15.09
N GLY A 35 -15.55 -5.95 -16.21
CA GLY A 35 -14.81 -4.69 -16.28
C GLY A 35 -15.49 -3.42 -15.75
N ASN A 36 -16.65 -3.48 -15.08
CA ASN A 36 -17.29 -2.29 -14.51
C ASN A 36 -17.19 -2.26 -12.96
N THR A 37 -16.55 -1.22 -12.43
CA THR A 37 -16.39 -0.98 -10.98
C THR A 37 -17.72 -0.70 -10.26
N GLU A 38 -18.75 -0.24 -10.98
CA GLU A 38 -20.07 0.06 -10.41
C GLU A 38 -20.89 -1.19 -10.11
N ASN A 39 -20.67 -2.27 -10.88
CA ASN A 39 -21.39 -3.54 -10.74
C ASN A 39 -20.52 -4.66 -10.16
N ARG A 40 -19.40 -4.30 -9.53
CA ARG A 40 -18.45 -5.27 -8.98
C ARG A 40 -19.06 -5.96 -7.75
N PRO A 41 -19.16 -7.30 -7.74
CA PRO A 41 -19.57 -8.06 -6.56
C PRO A 41 -18.68 -7.76 -5.35
N THR A 42 -19.29 -7.69 -4.17
CA THR A 42 -18.58 -7.49 -2.89
C THR A 42 -17.52 -8.57 -2.63
N SER A 43 -17.79 -9.82 -3.02
CA SER A 43 -16.83 -10.93 -2.98
C SER A 43 -15.55 -10.63 -3.76
N ASP A 44 -15.67 -9.95 -4.90
CA ASP A 44 -14.55 -9.67 -5.79
C ASP A 44 -13.69 -8.55 -5.24
N VAL A 45 -14.28 -7.58 -4.54
CA VAL A 45 -13.54 -6.54 -3.79
C VAL A 45 -12.71 -7.19 -2.69
N PHE A 46 -13.30 -8.11 -1.92
CA PHE A 46 -12.57 -8.84 -0.88
C PHE A 46 -11.48 -9.74 -1.46
N LYS A 47 -11.78 -10.49 -2.53
CA LYS A 47 -10.78 -11.31 -3.23
C LYS A 47 -9.62 -10.44 -3.70
N MET A 48 -9.88 -9.32 -4.36
CA MET A 48 -8.85 -8.38 -4.81
C MET A 48 -7.94 -7.95 -3.65
N ARG A 49 -8.49 -7.46 -2.55
CA ARG A 49 -7.70 -7.00 -1.40
C ARG A 49 -6.91 -8.11 -0.72
N ASN A 50 -7.53 -9.29 -0.54
CA ASN A 50 -6.87 -10.45 0.04
C ASN A 50 -5.74 -10.97 -0.85
N MET A 51 -5.93 -11.00 -2.17
CA MET A 51 -4.87 -11.35 -3.12
C MET A 51 -3.74 -10.32 -3.09
N GLY A 52 -4.06 -9.04 -2.90
CA GLY A 52 -3.02 -8.01 -2.73
C GLY A 52 -2.22 -8.21 -1.46
N PHE A 53 -2.87 -8.51 -0.32
CA PHE A 53 -2.15 -8.85 0.91
C PHE A 53 -1.31 -10.14 0.76
N LEU A 54 -1.82 -11.15 0.07
CA LEU A 54 -1.09 -12.40 -0.15
C LEU A 54 0.16 -12.18 -1.02
N TRP A 55 0.00 -11.55 -2.19
CA TRP A 55 1.08 -11.40 -3.17
C TRP A 55 2.07 -10.28 -2.87
N MET A 56 1.62 -9.20 -2.21
CA MET A 56 2.49 -8.07 -1.86
C MET A 56 2.91 -8.08 -0.38
N GLY A 57 2.17 -8.77 0.50
CA GLY A 57 2.51 -8.92 1.91
C GLY A 57 3.19 -10.25 2.23
N VAL A 58 2.39 -11.32 2.23
CA VAL A 58 2.81 -12.64 2.71
C VAL A 58 3.93 -13.25 1.88
N PHE A 59 3.78 -13.25 0.55
CA PHE A 59 4.79 -13.82 -0.35
C PHE A 59 6.16 -13.12 -0.20
N PRO A 60 6.27 -11.78 -0.28
CA PRO A 60 7.53 -11.08 -0.02
C PRO A 60 8.06 -11.31 1.40
N PHE A 61 7.18 -11.35 2.42
CA PHE A 61 7.61 -11.62 3.80
C PHE A 61 8.27 -12.99 3.95
N ILE A 62 7.74 -14.05 3.32
CA ILE A 62 8.33 -15.40 3.38
C ILE A 62 9.72 -15.42 2.72
N ILE A 63 9.88 -14.75 1.58
CA ILE A 63 11.17 -14.68 0.89
C ILE A 63 12.19 -13.87 1.70
N ILE A 64 11.78 -12.74 2.29
CA ILE A 64 12.65 -11.94 3.15
C ILE A 64 12.99 -12.68 4.45
N LEU A 65 12.06 -13.44 5.04
CA LEU A 65 12.34 -14.31 6.17
C LEU A 65 13.43 -15.34 5.81
N ALA A 66 13.31 -16.01 4.67
CA ALA A 66 14.33 -16.95 4.20
C ALA A 66 15.68 -16.24 3.97
N TRP A 67 15.68 -15.05 3.38
CA TRP A 67 16.88 -14.25 3.15
C TRP A 67 17.58 -13.84 4.45
N VAL A 68 16.83 -13.35 5.44
CA VAL A 68 17.34 -13.00 6.78
C VAL A 68 17.93 -14.21 7.50
N LEU A 69 17.37 -15.41 7.31
CA LEU A 69 17.91 -16.64 7.91
C LEU A 69 19.20 -17.15 7.23
N LEU A 70 19.51 -16.67 6.03
CA LEU A 70 20.64 -17.13 5.20
C LEU A 70 21.74 -16.08 5.00
N SER A 71 21.57 -14.89 5.56
CA SER A 71 22.48 -13.75 5.37
C SER A 71 22.68 -12.99 6.68
N ASP A 72 23.51 -11.94 6.64
CA ASP A 72 23.77 -11.06 7.79
C ASP A 72 22.68 -9.98 7.99
N PHE A 73 21.64 -9.99 7.16
CA PHE A 73 20.52 -9.08 7.24
C PHE A 73 19.59 -9.44 8.39
N THR A 74 18.87 -8.43 8.89
CA THR A 74 17.86 -8.56 9.92
C THR A 74 16.52 -7.96 9.47
N PHE A 75 15.46 -8.24 10.21
CA PHE A 75 14.16 -7.58 10.00
C PHE A 75 14.23 -6.06 10.17
N ALA A 76 15.16 -5.55 10.97
CA ALA A 76 15.33 -4.12 11.18
C ALA A 76 15.82 -3.39 9.91
N ASP A 77 16.58 -4.09 9.07
CA ASP A 77 17.08 -3.59 7.77
C ASP A 77 15.95 -3.47 6.74
N TYR A 78 14.79 -4.07 6.99
CA TYR A 78 13.57 -3.90 6.18
C TYR A 78 12.50 -3.06 6.90
N GLY A 79 12.89 -2.33 7.95
CA GLY A 79 11.99 -1.45 8.70
C GLY A 79 10.97 -2.16 9.59
N ILE A 80 11.21 -3.43 9.94
CA ILE A 80 10.45 -4.13 11.00
C ILE A 80 11.23 -3.99 12.31
N LYS A 81 10.78 -3.07 13.16
CA LYS A 81 11.33 -2.84 14.50
C LYS A 81 10.22 -2.87 15.53
N PHE A 82 10.52 -3.32 16.75
CA PHE A 82 9.59 -3.28 17.88
C PHE A 82 9.45 -1.88 18.51
N THR A 83 10.16 -0.88 17.98
CA THR A 83 10.13 0.50 18.46
C THR A 83 9.19 1.34 17.62
N PHE A 84 8.34 2.16 18.25
CA PHE A 84 7.50 3.14 17.54
C PHE A 84 7.96 4.55 17.91
N PRO A 85 8.92 5.15 17.18
CA PRO A 85 9.41 6.49 17.49
C PRO A 85 8.26 7.51 17.54
N MET A 86 8.34 8.48 18.46
CA MET A 86 7.35 9.57 18.53
C MET A 86 7.22 10.34 17.21
N GLU A 87 8.29 10.40 16.42
CA GLU A 87 8.27 10.97 15.07
C GLU A 87 7.24 10.29 14.15
N CYS A 88 6.98 8.99 14.33
CA CYS A 88 5.89 8.30 13.62
C CYS A 88 4.52 8.91 13.93
N LEU A 89 4.25 9.21 15.21
CA LEU A 89 2.99 9.81 15.62
C LEU A 89 2.84 11.22 15.03
N TYR A 90 3.89 12.03 15.01
CA TYR A 90 3.85 13.36 14.40
C TYR A 90 3.52 13.29 12.91
N TRP A 91 4.16 12.38 12.17
CA TRP A 91 3.85 12.18 10.76
C TRP A 91 2.44 11.65 10.54
N ILE A 92 2.00 10.64 11.29
CA ILE A 92 0.65 10.08 11.17
C ILE A 92 -0.41 11.14 11.48
N LEU A 93 -0.29 11.85 12.60
CA LEU A 93 -1.27 12.87 13.00
C LEU A 93 -1.23 14.07 12.06
N GLY A 94 -0.05 14.56 11.70
CA GLY A 94 0.13 15.68 10.78
C GLY A 94 -0.48 15.39 9.42
N PHE A 95 -0.21 14.21 8.83
CA PHE A 95 -0.83 13.83 7.56
C PHE A 95 -2.30 13.51 7.69
N SER A 96 -2.75 12.87 8.77
CA SER A 96 -4.18 12.62 8.99
C SER A 96 -4.96 13.94 9.05
N ALA A 97 -4.40 14.98 9.65
CA ALA A 97 -5.01 16.32 9.71
C ALA A 97 -5.16 16.98 8.32
N VAL A 98 -4.39 16.57 7.31
CA VAL A 98 -4.52 17.04 5.92
C VAL A 98 -5.40 16.12 5.09
N LEU A 99 -5.15 14.81 5.15
CA LEU A 99 -5.80 13.80 4.31
C LEU A 99 -7.30 13.65 4.64
N ILE A 100 -7.67 13.69 5.93
CA ILE A 100 -9.06 13.51 6.35
C ILE A 100 -9.94 14.68 5.84
N PRO A 101 -9.59 15.96 6.06
CA PRO A 101 -10.37 17.06 5.49
C PRO A 101 -10.39 17.05 3.96
N MET A 102 -9.26 16.76 3.31
CA MET A 102 -9.20 16.68 1.85
C MET A 102 -10.20 15.63 1.32
N ASN A 103 -10.24 14.44 1.93
CA ASN A 103 -11.18 13.39 1.54
C ASN A 103 -12.62 13.72 1.89
N TYR A 104 -12.87 14.43 2.99
CA TYR A 104 -14.20 14.92 3.33
C TYR A 104 -14.76 15.86 2.25
N PHE A 105 -13.96 16.82 1.79
CA PHE A 105 -14.39 17.74 0.74
C PHE A 105 -14.51 17.05 -0.63
N ASN A 106 -13.62 16.10 -0.94
CA ASN A 106 -13.67 15.35 -2.19
C ASN A 106 -14.78 14.27 -2.21
N ALA A 107 -15.33 13.89 -1.06
CA ALA A 107 -16.26 12.76 -0.93
C ALA A 107 -17.48 12.81 -1.85
N LYS A 108 -17.96 14.01 -2.17
CA LYS A 108 -19.16 14.25 -2.99
C LYS A 108 -18.86 14.33 -4.49
N SER A 109 -17.60 14.34 -4.91
CA SER A 109 -17.27 14.47 -6.32
C SER A 109 -17.67 13.21 -7.09
N LEU A 110 -18.18 13.40 -8.31
CA LEU A 110 -18.64 12.28 -9.16
C LEU A 110 -17.51 11.29 -9.44
N ASP A 111 -16.29 11.78 -9.66
CA ASP A 111 -15.10 10.96 -9.85
C ASP A 111 -14.82 10.07 -8.63
N ASN A 112 -14.96 10.64 -7.44
CA ASN A 112 -14.68 9.92 -6.20
C ASN A 112 -15.77 8.89 -5.88
N LEU A 113 -17.06 9.22 -6.06
CA LEU A 113 -18.18 8.30 -5.83
C LEU A 113 -18.15 7.07 -6.76
N LYS A 114 -17.62 7.22 -7.99
CA LYS A 114 -17.38 6.10 -8.93
C LYS A 114 -16.34 5.09 -8.42
N ILE A 115 -15.49 5.46 -7.47
CA ILE A 115 -14.38 4.64 -6.96
C ILE A 115 -14.62 4.21 -5.51
N TYR A 116 -15.12 5.11 -4.67
CA TYR A 116 -15.30 4.89 -3.24
C TYR A 116 -16.78 5.02 -2.81
N PRO A 117 -17.23 4.18 -1.84
CA PRO A 117 -16.54 2.97 -1.38
C PRO A 117 -16.43 1.94 -2.51
N GLN A 118 -15.41 1.08 -2.50
CA GLN A 118 -15.26 0.08 -3.58
C GLN A 118 -16.35 -1.00 -3.55
N ILE A 119 -16.88 -1.29 -2.36
CA ILE A 119 -18.04 -2.16 -2.16
C ILE A 119 -19.30 -1.41 -2.61
N ARG A 120 -20.14 -2.06 -3.41
CA ARG A 120 -21.31 -1.45 -4.06
C ARG A 120 -22.65 -1.84 -3.44
N GLU A 121 -22.63 -2.40 -2.23
CA GLU A 121 -23.85 -2.69 -1.48
C GLU A 121 -24.62 -1.40 -1.15
N LYS A 122 -25.95 -1.45 -1.24
CA LYS A 122 -26.82 -0.31 -0.89
C LYS A 122 -27.03 -0.17 0.62
N LYS A 123 -26.96 -1.29 1.36
CA LYS A 123 -27.19 -1.34 2.82
C LYS A 123 -25.92 -1.74 3.55
N TRP A 124 -25.46 -0.89 4.45
CA TRP A 124 -24.19 -1.05 5.16
C TRP A 124 -24.40 -1.27 6.64
N ASN A 125 -24.40 -2.53 7.06
CA ASN A 125 -24.38 -2.88 8.48
C ASN A 125 -22.96 -2.75 9.07
N GLY A 126 -22.85 -2.80 10.40
CA GLY A 126 -21.56 -2.67 11.09
C GLY A 126 -20.57 -3.79 10.74
N ALA A 127 -21.02 -4.99 10.37
CA ALA A 127 -20.13 -6.09 9.98
C ALA A 127 -19.46 -5.82 8.62
N LEU A 128 -20.20 -5.28 7.65
CA LEU A 128 -19.66 -4.91 6.34
C LEU A 128 -18.62 -3.79 6.47
N GLN A 129 -18.90 -2.77 7.29
CA GLN A 129 -17.95 -1.68 7.57
C GLN A 129 -16.66 -2.20 8.21
N ARG A 130 -16.74 -3.08 9.20
CA ARG A 130 -15.53 -3.68 9.80
C ARG A 130 -14.72 -4.48 8.78
N LYS A 131 -15.38 -5.26 7.92
CA LYS A 131 -14.70 -6.02 6.84
C LYS A 131 -14.06 -5.10 5.80
N GLU A 132 -14.73 -4.00 5.44
CA GLU A 132 -14.19 -2.97 4.54
C GLU A 132 -12.85 -2.43 5.08
N TYR A 133 -12.84 -1.94 6.33
CA TYR A 133 -11.62 -1.38 6.92
C TYR A 133 -10.54 -2.43 7.16
N PHE A 134 -10.91 -3.62 7.64
CA PHE A 134 -9.94 -4.69 7.90
C PHE A 134 -9.23 -5.15 6.61
N THR A 135 -9.99 -5.35 5.53
CA THR A 135 -9.39 -5.76 4.24
C THR A 135 -8.59 -4.64 3.59
N TRP A 136 -8.97 -3.37 3.76
CA TRP A 136 -8.13 -2.23 3.38
C TRP A 136 -6.81 -2.20 4.14
N PHE A 137 -6.88 -2.37 5.47
CA PHE A 137 -5.69 -2.39 6.31
C PHE A 137 -4.73 -3.51 5.90
N LEU A 138 -5.22 -4.75 5.74
CA LEU A 138 -4.37 -5.86 5.30
C LEU A 138 -3.76 -5.60 3.92
N TYR A 139 -4.57 -5.17 2.95
CA TYR A 139 -4.09 -4.85 1.61
C TYR A 139 -2.97 -3.81 1.66
N LEU A 140 -3.17 -2.71 2.39
CA LEU A 140 -2.21 -1.61 2.46
C LEU A 140 -1.01 -1.92 3.34
N LEU A 141 -1.15 -2.78 4.34
CA LEU A 141 -0.02 -3.29 5.11
C LEU A 141 0.91 -4.10 4.22
N GLY A 142 0.38 -5.02 3.41
CA GLY A 142 1.17 -5.77 2.43
C GLY A 142 1.73 -4.89 1.33
N TYR A 143 0.93 -3.95 0.83
CA TYR A 143 1.37 -2.99 -0.19
C TYR A 143 2.57 -2.15 0.31
N GLU A 144 2.45 -1.54 1.50
CA GLU A 144 3.52 -0.72 2.08
C GLU A 144 4.71 -1.56 2.55
N TRP A 145 4.48 -2.81 2.96
CA TRP A 145 5.57 -3.76 3.17
C TRP A 145 6.38 -3.97 1.89
N LEU A 146 5.74 -4.25 0.75
CA LEU A 146 6.45 -4.45 -0.52
C LEU A 146 7.24 -3.21 -0.96
N PHE A 147 6.62 -2.04 -0.92
CA PHE A 147 7.28 -0.83 -1.41
C PHE A 147 8.24 -0.25 -0.38
N ARG A 148 7.84 -0.03 0.87
CA ARG A 148 8.69 0.71 1.83
C ARG A 148 9.59 -0.24 2.62
N GLY A 149 9.05 -1.39 3.03
CA GLY A 149 9.82 -2.41 3.73
C GLY A 149 10.86 -3.06 2.81
N VAL A 150 10.40 -3.69 1.73
CA VAL A 150 11.23 -4.52 0.85
C VAL A 150 11.98 -3.67 -0.17
N LEU A 151 11.29 -2.94 -1.05
CA LEU A 151 11.93 -2.22 -2.15
C LEU A 151 12.78 -1.04 -1.68
N PHE A 152 12.22 -0.14 -0.86
CA PHE A 152 12.96 1.05 -0.42
C PHE A 152 14.14 0.64 0.45
N PHE A 153 13.91 0.05 1.64
CA PHE A 153 15.05 -0.30 2.50
C PHE A 153 15.99 -1.33 1.88
N GLY A 154 15.50 -2.37 1.20
CA GLY A 154 16.35 -3.35 0.53
C GLY A 154 17.23 -2.77 -0.59
N SER A 155 16.89 -1.59 -1.12
CA SER A 155 17.76 -0.87 -2.06
C SER A 155 18.76 0.08 -1.38
N ARG A 156 18.54 0.47 -0.12
CA ARG A 156 19.36 1.49 0.58
C ARG A 156 20.79 1.06 0.84
N ASP A 157 21.09 -0.24 0.83
CA ASP A 157 22.45 -0.75 1.04
C ASP A 157 23.36 -0.62 -0.17
N VAL A 158 22.78 -0.41 -1.35
CA VAL A 158 23.53 -0.23 -2.62
C VAL A 158 23.21 1.09 -3.31
N MET A 159 22.17 1.80 -2.86
CA MET A 159 21.74 3.09 -3.38
C MET A 159 21.66 4.11 -2.26
N GLU A 160 22.22 5.30 -2.47
CA GLU A 160 21.94 6.46 -1.62
C GLU A 160 20.45 6.86 -1.65
N PHE A 161 20.08 7.84 -0.83
CA PHE A 161 18.69 8.25 -0.66
C PHE A 161 18.00 8.60 -1.99
N TRP A 162 18.61 9.45 -2.83
CA TRP A 162 17.97 9.93 -4.05
C TRP A 162 17.70 8.82 -5.08
N PRO A 163 18.66 7.94 -5.43
CA PRO A 163 18.37 6.84 -6.35
C PRO A 163 17.34 5.85 -5.78
N ALA A 164 17.39 5.52 -4.48
CA ALA A 164 16.42 4.64 -3.85
C ALA A 164 15.00 5.25 -3.84
N LEU A 165 14.89 6.55 -3.55
CA LEU A 165 13.65 7.32 -3.60
C LEU A 165 13.04 7.30 -5.01
N VAL A 166 13.85 7.56 -6.03
CA VAL A 166 13.42 7.59 -7.43
C VAL A 166 12.99 6.20 -7.88
N LEU A 167 13.78 5.16 -7.60
CA LEU A 167 13.42 3.77 -7.90
C LEU A 167 12.08 3.38 -7.27
N ASN A 168 11.92 3.66 -5.98
CA ASN A 168 10.71 3.33 -5.25
C ASN A 168 9.49 4.04 -5.81
N THR A 169 9.59 5.36 -5.97
CA THR A 169 8.51 6.20 -6.46
C THR A 169 8.12 5.83 -7.89
N ALA A 170 9.10 5.53 -8.75
CA ALA A 170 8.85 5.08 -10.11
C ALA A 170 8.03 3.79 -10.11
N LEU A 171 8.49 2.73 -9.45
CA LEU A 171 7.77 1.45 -9.40
C LEU A 171 6.40 1.57 -8.71
N TYR A 172 6.33 2.34 -7.61
CA TYR A 172 5.07 2.65 -6.91
C TYR A 172 4.06 3.38 -7.81
N SER A 173 4.51 4.31 -8.65
CA SER A 173 3.62 5.00 -9.59
C SER A 173 3.19 4.10 -10.74
N LEU A 174 4.09 3.25 -11.27
CA LEU A 174 3.78 2.35 -12.38
C LEU A 174 2.66 1.37 -12.04
N VAL A 175 2.57 0.90 -10.79
CA VAL A 175 1.47 0.00 -10.38
C VAL A 175 0.09 0.69 -10.34
N HIS A 176 0.06 2.01 -10.47
CA HIS A 176 -1.16 2.81 -10.61
C HIS A 176 -1.59 3.02 -12.07
N ILE A 177 -0.79 2.64 -13.06
CA ILE A 177 -1.14 2.78 -14.49
C ILE A 177 -2.51 2.17 -14.83
N PRO A 178 -2.89 0.97 -14.35
CA PRO A 178 -4.21 0.40 -14.65
C PRO A 178 -5.39 1.22 -14.09
N LYS A 179 -5.16 2.12 -13.14
CA LYS A 179 -6.17 3.04 -12.59
C LYS A 179 -6.27 4.36 -13.37
N GLY A 180 -5.39 4.57 -14.36
CA GLY A 180 -5.37 5.75 -15.22
C GLY A 180 -4.32 6.79 -14.84
N LEU A 181 -4.13 7.76 -15.75
CA LEU A 181 -3.06 8.76 -15.67
C LEU A 181 -3.18 9.65 -14.42
N LYS A 182 -4.40 10.09 -14.07
CA LYS A 182 -4.66 10.96 -12.91
C LYS A 182 -4.15 10.32 -11.62
N GLU A 183 -4.52 9.06 -11.37
CA GLU A 183 -4.09 8.30 -10.18
C GLU A 183 -2.59 8.01 -10.21
N THR A 184 -2.03 7.70 -11.39
CA THR A 184 -0.59 7.48 -11.57
C THR A 184 0.23 8.71 -11.17
N LEU A 185 -0.12 9.89 -11.68
CA LEU A 185 0.56 11.14 -11.34
C LEU A 185 0.31 11.58 -9.89
N ALA A 186 -0.93 11.43 -9.40
CA ALA A 186 -1.28 11.75 -8.03
C ALA A 186 -0.58 10.84 -7.00
N SER A 187 -0.17 9.64 -7.41
CA SER A 187 0.59 8.72 -6.56
C SER A 187 2.03 9.20 -6.30
N ILE A 188 2.64 9.97 -7.21
CA ILE A 188 4.06 10.37 -7.10
C ILE A 188 4.33 11.20 -5.83
N PRO A 189 3.57 12.29 -5.52
CA PRO A 189 3.81 13.07 -4.29
C PRO A 189 3.69 12.25 -3.02
N LEU A 190 2.66 11.40 -2.91
CA LEU A 190 2.50 10.49 -1.76
C LEU A 190 3.64 9.46 -1.73
N GLY A 191 4.03 8.96 -2.90
CA GLY A 191 5.16 8.07 -3.14
C GLY A 191 6.44 8.54 -2.47
N ILE A 192 6.85 9.75 -2.85
CA ILE A 192 8.03 10.46 -2.35
C ILE A 192 7.93 10.68 -0.85
N LEU A 193 6.79 11.21 -0.41
CA LEU A 193 6.57 11.56 0.99
C LEU A 193 6.69 10.35 1.91
N LEU A 194 6.07 9.22 1.55
CA LEU A 194 6.13 8.00 2.35
C LEU A 194 7.56 7.46 2.43
N CYS A 195 8.37 7.59 1.38
CA CYS A 195 9.80 7.23 1.43
C CYS A 195 10.58 8.11 2.42
N ILE A 196 10.33 9.43 2.41
CA ILE A 196 10.93 10.36 3.38
C ILE A 196 10.57 9.96 4.81
N ILE A 197 9.29 9.63 5.05
CA ILE A 197 8.82 9.24 6.39
C ILE A 197 9.49 7.95 6.86
N VAL A 198 9.58 6.92 6.02
CA VAL A 198 10.21 5.66 6.44
C VAL A 198 11.71 5.78 6.59
N GLU A 199 12.40 6.61 5.79
CA GLU A 199 13.82 6.93 5.99
C GLU A 199 14.05 7.58 7.37
N ARG A 200 13.19 8.52 7.75
CA ARG A 200 13.29 9.26 9.01
C ARG A 200 12.95 8.41 10.23
N THR A 201 11.90 7.60 10.12
CA THR A 201 11.37 6.80 11.24
C THR A 201 12.03 5.44 11.34
N GLY A 202 12.65 4.95 10.27
CA GLY A 202 13.27 3.63 10.17
C GLY A 202 12.26 2.48 10.22
N VAL A 203 10.97 2.74 9.98
CA VAL A 203 9.89 1.73 10.07
C VAL A 203 8.84 1.91 8.98
N PHE A 204 8.42 0.82 8.32
CA PHE A 204 7.49 0.91 7.19
C PHE A 204 6.02 1.11 7.62
N TYR A 205 5.67 0.66 8.83
CA TYR A 205 4.27 0.67 9.28
C TYR A 205 3.71 2.07 9.54
N ALA A 206 4.55 3.10 9.70
CA ALA A 206 4.10 4.49 9.69
C ALA A 206 3.46 4.85 8.33
N ALA A 207 4.08 4.42 7.22
CA ALA A 207 3.52 4.60 5.88
C ALA A 207 2.24 3.77 5.69
N ALA A 208 2.20 2.52 6.21
CA ALA A 208 1.00 1.69 6.21
C ALA A 208 -0.20 2.36 6.88
N ILE A 209 0.02 2.99 8.04
CA ILE A 209 -1.05 3.69 8.78
C ILE A 209 -1.51 4.93 8.00
N ILE A 210 -0.59 5.73 7.45
CA ILE A 210 -0.94 6.93 6.68
C ILE A 210 -1.74 6.56 5.42
N HIS A 211 -1.29 5.55 4.67
CA HIS A 211 -1.99 5.08 3.48
C HIS A 211 -3.35 4.47 3.84
N PHE A 212 -3.44 3.73 4.95
CA PHE A 212 -4.71 3.24 5.47
C PHE A 212 -5.67 4.38 5.83
N THR A 213 -5.21 5.43 6.50
CA THR A 213 -6.03 6.61 6.80
C THR A 213 -6.59 7.24 5.53
N GLN A 214 -5.80 7.34 4.46
CA GLN A 214 -6.25 7.86 3.17
C GLN A 214 -7.40 7.02 2.59
N ALA A 215 -7.24 5.70 2.54
CA ALA A 215 -8.25 4.81 1.97
C ALA A 215 -9.51 4.69 2.86
N ALA A 216 -9.32 4.59 4.18
CA ALA A 216 -10.41 4.44 5.13
C ALA A 216 -11.28 5.70 5.21
N SER A 217 -10.66 6.89 5.26
CA SER A 217 -11.41 8.15 5.27
C SER A 217 -12.11 8.43 3.94
N SER A 218 -11.47 8.14 2.80
CA SER A 218 -12.12 8.18 1.48
C SER A 218 -13.34 7.26 1.43
N SER A 219 -13.20 6.00 1.84
CA SER A 219 -14.31 5.03 1.85
C SER A 219 -15.45 5.49 2.77
N TYR A 220 -15.13 5.93 3.98
CA TYR A 220 -16.11 6.37 4.97
C TYR A 220 -16.91 7.61 4.55
N PHE A 221 -16.23 8.68 4.11
CA PHE A 221 -16.92 9.90 3.71
C PHE A 221 -17.71 9.70 2.42
N SER A 222 -17.18 8.92 1.48
CA SER A 222 -17.92 8.59 0.24
C SER A 222 -19.16 7.75 0.54
N LEU A 223 -19.07 6.77 1.44
CA LEU A 223 -20.24 6.01 1.89
C LEU A 223 -21.34 6.91 2.43
N ARG A 224 -20.99 7.93 3.22
CA ARG A 224 -21.95 8.90 3.77
C ARG A 224 -22.49 9.88 2.73
N ALA A 225 -21.71 10.18 1.69
CA ALA A 225 -22.07 11.10 0.62
C ALA A 225 -22.83 10.43 -0.53
N HIS A 226 -22.77 9.10 -0.64
CA HIS A 226 -23.30 8.36 -1.79
C HIS A 226 -24.85 8.37 -1.78
N PRO A 227 -25.51 8.77 -2.88
CA PRO A 227 -26.98 8.95 -2.91
C PRO A 227 -27.75 7.63 -2.67
N ASP A 228 -27.21 6.52 -3.17
CA ASP A 228 -27.89 5.21 -3.12
C ASP A 228 -27.48 4.30 -1.95
N MET A 229 -26.59 4.74 -1.06
CA MET A 229 -26.07 3.91 0.03
C MET A 229 -26.54 4.43 1.39
N GLN A 230 -26.87 3.50 2.28
CA GLN A 230 -27.36 3.81 3.61
C GLN A 230 -26.70 2.93 4.68
N ILE A 231 -26.26 3.57 5.76
CA ILE A 231 -25.77 2.85 6.95
C ILE A 231 -26.98 2.34 7.72
N THR A 232 -27.06 1.02 7.88
CA THR A 232 -28.11 0.35 8.65
C THR A 232 -27.58 -0.03 10.02
N LYS A 233 -28.47 -0.02 11.02
CA LYS A 233 -28.16 -0.53 12.37
C LYS A 233 -27.76 -2.00 12.33
#